data_AF-A0A4P9WCV2-F1
#
_entry.id   AF-A0A4P9WCV2-F1
#
_cell.length_a   1.000
_cell.length_b   1.000
_cell.length_c   1.000
_cell.angle_alpha   90.00
_cell.angle_beta   90.00
_cell.angle_gamma   90.00
#
_symmetry.space_group_name_H-M   'P 1'
#
loop_
_entity.id
_entity.type
_entity.pdbx_description
1 polymer ?
#
loop_
_entity_poly.entity_id
_entity_poly.type
_entity_poly.pdbx_seq_one_letter_code
_entity_poly.pdbx_strand_id
1 'polypeptide(L)'
;MTPYEGKFKKLDTFSVFIGTWDRIDLLIKLIAHYRKSPFVEKIFVTWHNPNAPIPDVLLDLGRADNTTTTPQAPVDFLHQTTNSLNNRFNPVSGLETKAVLIVDDDVRIPIDDLALAFRAWRLHPASLTGFFPRKHHQRANGEWEYLLNVKDYGYDMMLTKGMFIDADMLFLYTCLLPLEIHAYVDRMRNCEDIAFNMMASGLTGR
;
A
#
# COMPACT_ATOMS: atom_id res chain seq x y z
N MET A 1 -9.32 31.37 -15.77
CA MET A 1 -8.65 30.56 -14.73
C MET A 1 -9.10 29.13 -14.91
N THR A 2 -8.21 28.22 -15.29
CA THR A 2 -8.48 26.79 -15.21
C THR A 2 -8.63 26.41 -13.73
N PRO A 3 -9.65 25.64 -13.34
CA PRO A 3 -9.73 25.11 -11.98
C PRO A 3 -8.46 24.31 -11.67
N TYR A 4 -7.91 24.50 -10.49
CA TYR A 4 -6.85 23.62 -9.98
C TYR A 4 -7.44 22.21 -9.84
N GLU A 5 -7.03 21.29 -10.72
CA GLU A 5 -7.58 19.92 -10.77
C GLU A 5 -7.03 19.00 -9.66
N GLY A 6 -6.21 19.52 -8.74
CA GLY A 6 -5.51 18.71 -7.75
C GLY A 6 -4.38 17.87 -8.37
N LYS A 7 -3.48 17.36 -7.52
CA LYS A 7 -2.37 16.48 -7.93
C LYS A 7 -2.87 15.10 -8.40
N PHE A 8 -3.95 14.61 -7.79
CA PHE A 8 -4.56 13.31 -8.06
C PHE A 8 -5.96 13.50 -8.64
N LYS A 9 -6.11 13.21 -9.93
CA LYS A 9 -7.31 13.51 -10.71
C LYS A 9 -8.41 12.46 -10.54
N LYS A 10 -8.08 11.26 -10.06
CA LYS A 10 -9.01 10.13 -9.92
C LYS A 10 -9.38 9.89 -8.46
N LEU A 11 -10.65 10.14 -8.13
CA LEU A 11 -11.17 10.11 -6.75
C LEU A 11 -12.17 8.96 -6.50
N ASP A 12 -12.63 8.32 -7.56
CA ASP A 12 -13.61 7.24 -7.58
C ASP A 12 -12.97 5.87 -7.94
N THR A 13 -11.67 5.85 -8.19
CA THR A 13 -10.83 4.65 -8.36
C THR A 13 -9.61 4.70 -7.44
N PHE A 14 -8.89 3.58 -7.34
CA PHE A 14 -7.68 3.46 -6.53
C PHE A 14 -6.57 2.68 -7.26
N SER A 15 -5.33 2.93 -6.86
CA SER A 15 -4.17 2.16 -7.33
C SER A 15 -3.76 1.13 -6.29
N VAL A 16 -3.25 -0.03 -6.73
CA VAL A 16 -2.79 -1.11 -5.84
C VAL A 16 -1.28 -1.16 -5.86
N PHE A 17 -0.65 -1.20 -4.69
CA PHE A 17 0.80 -1.29 -4.52
C PHE A 17 1.13 -2.64 -3.87
N ILE A 18 1.89 -3.46 -4.59
CA ILE A 18 2.30 -4.79 -4.14
C ILE A 18 3.82 -4.82 -4.08
N GLY A 19 4.39 -4.97 -2.88
CA GLY A 19 5.81 -5.25 -2.73
C GLY A 19 6.07 -6.74 -2.82
N THR A 20 7.00 -7.17 -3.67
CA THR A 20 7.30 -8.59 -3.86
C THR A 20 8.78 -8.95 -3.75
N TRP A 21 9.04 -10.09 -3.13
CA TRP A 21 10.34 -10.75 -3.07
C TRP A 21 10.15 -12.26 -3.25
N ASP A 22 10.66 -12.79 -4.34
CA ASP A 22 10.78 -14.24 -4.61
C ASP A 22 9.45 -15.04 -4.57
N ARG A 23 8.33 -14.41 -4.98
CA ARG A 23 6.96 -14.99 -4.95
C ARG A 23 6.20 -14.82 -6.27
N ILE A 24 6.87 -15.10 -7.38
CA ILE A 24 6.39 -14.81 -8.74
C ILE A 24 5.01 -15.43 -9.04
N ASP A 25 4.83 -16.71 -8.75
CA ASP A 25 3.56 -17.42 -9.02
C ASP A 25 2.39 -16.83 -8.24
N LEU A 26 2.65 -16.36 -7.01
CA LEU A 26 1.63 -15.77 -6.16
C LEU A 26 1.29 -14.35 -6.63
N LEU A 27 2.31 -13.58 -6.99
CA LEU A 27 2.15 -12.25 -7.57
C LEU A 27 1.29 -12.27 -8.84
N ILE A 28 1.53 -13.22 -9.77
CA ILE A 28 0.71 -13.40 -10.97
C ILE A 28 -0.77 -13.58 -10.61
N LYS A 29 -1.06 -14.44 -9.63
CA LYS A 29 -2.42 -14.71 -9.15
C LYS A 29 -3.04 -13.48 -8.47
N LEU A 30 -2.25 -12.71 -7.73
CA LEU A 30 -2.71 -11.50 -7.05
C LEU A 30 -3.02 -10.38 -8.05
N ILE A 31 -2.16 -10.13 -9.05
CA ILE A 31 -2.42 -9.18 -10.12
C ILE A 31 -3.73 -9.53 -10.84
N ALA A 32 -3.88 -10.79 -11.25
CA ALA A 32 -5.09 -11.27 -11.90
C ALA A 32 -6.34 -11.17 -11.00
N HIS A 33 -6.17 -11.31 -9.68
CA HIS A 33 -7.25 -11.13 -8.72
C HIS A 33 -7.65 -9.66 -8.60
N TYR A 34 -6.71 -8.75 -8.34
CA TYR A 34 -7.03 -7.33 -8.14
C TYR A 34 -7.60 -6.65 -9.39
N ARG A 35 -7.18 -7.08 -10.59
CA ARG A 35 -7.77 -6.65 -11.87
C ARG A 35 -9.27 -6.92 -12.01
N LYS A 36 -9.85 -7.81 -11.19
CA LYS A 36 -11.29 -8.08 -11.20
C LYS A 36 -12.12 -6.96 -10.58
N SER A 37 -11.50 -6.09 -9.78
CA SER A 37 -12.19 -4.94 -9.20
C SER A 37 -12.38 -3.84 -10.26
N PRO A 38 -13.60 -3.33 -10.46
CA PRO A 38 -13.84 -2.23 -11.39
C PRO A 38 -13.27 -0.89 -10.90
N PHE A 39 -12.85 -0.82 -9.63
CA PHE A 39 -12.29 0.38 -9.02
C PHE A 39 -10.75 0.42 -9.09
N VAL A 40 -10.09 -0.65 -9.53
CA VAL A 40 -8.63 -0.65 -9.66
C VAL A 40 -8.25 0.07 -10.95
N GLU A 41 -7.60 1.20 -10.78
CA GLU A 41 -7.10 2.02 -11.88
C GLU A 41 -5.80 1.44 -12.44
N LYS A 42 -4.86 1.14 -11.55
CA LYS A 42 -3.50 0.74 -11.90
C LYS A 42 -2.88 -0.08 -10.77
N ILE A 43 -1.99 -0.99 -11.13
CA ILE A 43 -1.22 -1.78 -10.17
C ILE A 43 0.26 -1.39 -10.30
N PHE A 44 0.89 -1.08 -9.18
CA PHE A 44 2.32 -0.86 -9.06
C PHE A 44 2.93 -2.02 -8.29
N VAL A 45 3.93 -2.65 -8.88
CA VAL A 45 4.67 -3.75 -8.26
C VAL A 45 6.05 -3.24 -7.88
N THR A 46 6.29 -3.08 -6.59
CA THR A 46 7.63 -2.78 -6.08
C THR A 46 8.47 -4.05 -6.12
N TRP A 47 9.48 -4.07 -7.00
CA TRP A 47 10.35 -5.22 -7.20
C TRP A 47 11.53 -5.16 -6.24
N HIS A 48 11.51 -5.98 -5.19
CA HIS A 48 12.54 -5.93 -4.14
C HIS A 48 13.78 -6.75 -4.46
N ASN A 49 13.89 -7.44 -5.61
CA ASN A 49 15.06 -8.23 -5.99
C ASN A 49 16.05 -7.41 -6.84
N PRO A 50 16.96 -6.60 -6.26
CA PRO A 50 17.79 -5.66 -7.04
C PRO A 50 18.71 -6.35 -8.04
N ASN A 51 19.13 -7.58 -7.74
CA ASN A 51 20.10 -8.34 -8.52
C ASN A 51 19.45 -9.30 -9.53
N ALA A 52 18.11 -9.37 -9.58
CA ALA A 52 17.39 -10.23 -10.51
C ALA A 52 16.57 -9.38 -11.48
N PRO A 53 16.60 -9.68 -12.79
CA PRO A 53 15.67 -9.05 -13.71
C PRO A 53 14.23 -9.44 -13.36
N ILE A 54 13.28 -8.57 -13.68
CA ILE A 54 11.87 -8.92 -13.62
C ILE A 54 11.62 -10.00 -14.70
N PRO A 55 11.06 -11.16 -14.35
CA PRO A 55 10.76 -12.23 -15.31
C PRO A 55 9.87 -11.76 -16.47
N ASP A 56 10.12 -12.24 -17.69
CA ASP A 56 9.34 -11.88 -18.88
C ASP A 56 7.84 -12.15 -18.71
N VAL A 57 7.48 -13.23 -18.01
CA VAL A 57 6.07 -13.55 -17.68
C VAL A 57 5.36 -12.43 -16.91
N LEU A 58 6.08 -11.69 -16.05
CA LEU A 58 5.53 -10.54 -15.35
C LEU A 58 5.45 -9.32 -16.25
N LEU A 59 6.47 -9.09 -17.09
CA LEU A 59 6.47 -8.00 -18.06
C LEU A 59 5.33 -8.14 -19.06
N ASP A 60 5.00 -9.37 -19.47
CA ASP A 60 3.87 -9.67 -20.33
C ASP A 60 2.52 -9.32 -19.68
N LEU A 61 2.38 -9.47 -18.36
CA LEU A 61 1.19 -8.99 -17.65
C LEU A 61 1.05 -7.47 -17.68
N GLY A 62 2.16 -6.74 -17.74
CA GLY A 62 2.17 -5.27 -17.85
C GLY A 62 1.81 -4.74 -19.23
N ARG A 63 1.90 -5.57 -20.28
CA ARG A 63 1.52 -5.21 -21.64
C ARG A 63 0.00 -5.19 -21.77
N ALA A 64 -0.53 -4.20 -22.49
CA ALA A 64 -1.96 -4.12 -22.77
C ALA A 64 -2.39 -5.32 -23.61
N ASP A 65 -3.35 -6.11 -23.11
CA ASP A 65 -3.97 -7.18 -23.88
C ASP A 65 -5.06 -6.59 -24.80
N ASN A 66 -4.64 -6.23 -26.01
CA ASN A 66 -5.51 -5.68 -27.05
C ASN A 66 -6.52 -6.71 -27.62
N THR A 67 -6.52 -7.95 -27.12
CA THR A 67 -7.47 -8.99 -27.55
C THR A 67 -8.74 -9.04 -26.69
N THR A 68 -8.73 -8.38 -25.53
CA THR A 68 -9.89 -8.33 -24.63
C THR A 68 -10.72 -7.08 -24.88
N THR A 69 -12.05 -7.22 -24.86
CA THR A 69 -12.99 -6.09 -25.01
C THR A 69 -13.07 -5.22 -23.76
N THR A 70 -12.50 -5.68 -22.64
CA THR A 70 -12.54 -4.97 -21.35
C THR A 70 -11.12 -4.54 -20.99
N PRO A 71 -10.82 -3.22 -20.95
CA PRO A 71 -9.51 -2.74 -20.54
C PRO A 71 -9.15 -3.26 -19.15
N GLN A 72 -8.01 -3.95 -19.03
CA GLN A 72 -7.47 -4.36 -17.74
C GLN A 72 -6.66 -3.22 -17.12
N ALA A 73 -6.63 -3.14 -15.78
CA ALA A 73 -5.77 -2.19 -15.09
C ALA A 73 -4.29 -2.43 -15.48
N PRO A 74 -3.56 -1.40 -15.97
CA PRO A 74 -2.14 -1.51 -16.30
C PRO A 74 -1.31 -1.89 -15.07
N VAL A 75 -0.17 -2.54 -15.31
CA VAL A 75 0.78 -2.94 -14.27
C VAL A 75 2.14 -2.31 -14.56
N ASP A 76 2.65 -1.53 -13.61
CA ASP A 76 3.99 -0.97 -13.67
C ASP A 76 4.90 -1.66 -12.65
N PHE A 77 6.10 -2.05 -13.10
CA PHE A 77 7.10 -2.64 -12.23
C PHE A 77 8.15 -1.59 -11.83
N LEU A 78 8.33 -1.42 -10.53
CA LEU A 78 9.20 -0.42 -9.94
C LEU A 78 10.46 -1.10 -9.40
N HIS A 79 11.51 -1.12 -10.21
CA HIS A 79 12.80 -1.72 -9.82
C HIS A 79 13.42 -0.95 -8.64
N GLN A 80 13.76 -1.65 -7.57
CA GLN A 80 14.43 -1.07 -6.41
C GLN A 80 15.91 -1.44 -6.37
N THR A 81 16.75 -0.56 -5.86
CA THR A 81 18.19 -0.80 -5.69
C THR A 81 18.50 -1.60 -4.43
N THR A 82 17.55 -1.72 -3.50
CA THR A 82 17.69 -2.42 -2.22
C THR A 82 16.44 -3.23 -1.88
N ASN A 83 16.59 -4.22 -1.02
CA ASN A 83 15.47 -4.92 -0.39
C ASN A 83 15.07 -4.25 0.93
N SER A 84 14.43 -3.09 0.83
CA SER A 84 13.95 -2.32 1.99
C SER A 84 12.43 -2.33 2.06
N LEU A 85 11.86 -2.47 3.27
CA LEU A 85 10.42 -2.33 3.48
C LEU A 85 9.93 -0.89 3.22
N ASN A 86 10.81 0.11 3.34
CA ASN A 86 10.48 1.51 3.05
C ASN A 86 10.05 1.72 1.60
N ASN A 87 10.54 0.89 0.67
CA ASN A 87 10.31 1.06 -0.77
C ASN A 87 8.83 1.02 -1.16
N ARG A 88 7.97 0.41 -0.34
CA ARG A 88 6.53 0.31 -0.60
C ARG A 88 5.77 1.64 -0.45
N PHE A 89 6.42 2.66 0.12
CA PHE A 89 5.86 4.00 0.30
C PHE A 89 6.44 5.05 -0.64
N ASN A 90 7.40 4.68 -1.48
CA ASN A 90 8.05 5.61 -2.40
C ASN A 90 7.01 6.29 -3.31
N PRO A 91 7.09 7.62 -3.52
CA PRO A 91 6.31 8.29 -4.54
C PRO A 91 6.63 7.71 -5.93
N VAL A 92 5.59 7.46 -6.73
CA VAL A 92 5.73 6.85 -8.04
C VAL A 92 5.23 7.80 -9.12
N SER A 93 5.88 7.77 -10.29
CA SER A 93 5.41 8.51 -11.47
C SER A 93 4.14 7.85 -12.03
N GLY A 94 3.24 8.67 -12.59
CA GLY A 94 2.01 8.19 -13.21
C GLY A 94 0.95 7.67 -12.23
N LEU A 95 1.09 7.93 -10.93
CA LEU A 95 -0.01 7.75 -9.97
C LEU A 95 -1.03 8.88 -10.13
N GLU A 96 -2.25 8.54 -10.52
CA GLU A 96 -3.35 9.51 -10.74
C GLU A 96 -4.44 9.43 -9.67
N THR A 97 -4.49 8.35 -8.90
CA THR A 97 -5.54 8.09 -7.91
C THR A 97 -5.19 8.67 -6.55
N LYS A 98 -6.17 9.29 -5.88
CA LYS A 98 -5.99 9.77 -4.50
C LYS A 98 -5.95 8.63 -3.48
N ALA A 99 -6.66 7.53 -3.77
CA ALA A 99 -6.62 6.33 -2.96
C ALA A 99 -5.52 5.39 -3.41
N VAL A 100 -4.78 4.84 -2.45
CA VAL A 100 -3.79 3.79 -2.68
C VAL A 100 -4.05 2.63 -1.74
N LEU A 101 -4.18 1.42 -2.28
CA LEU A 101 -4.15 0.18 -1.50
C LEU A 101 -2.70 -0.31 -1.40
N ILE A 102 -2.13 -0.31 -0.20
CA ILE A 102 -0.88 -1.03 0.09
C ILE A 102 -1.24 -2.45 0.51
N VAL A 103 -0.61 -3.45 -0.10
CA VAL A 103 -0.89 -4.86 0.20
C VAL A 103 0.34 -5.75 0.06
N ASP A 104 0.43 -6.78 0.90
CA ASP A 104 1.49 -7.79 0.81
C ASP A 104 1.24 -8.75 -0.36
N ASP A 105 2.33 -9.32 -0.90
CA ASP A 105 2.29 -10.30 -1.99
C ASP A 105 1.79 -11.70 -1.59
N ASP A 106 1.26 -11.86 -0.38
CA ASP A 106 0.56 -13.06 0.09
C ASP A 106 -0.86 -12.79 0.60
N VAL A 107 -1.37 -11.56 0.41
CA VAL A 107 -2.70 -11.17 0.85
C VAL A 107 -3.65 -11.12 -0.32
N ARG A 108 -4.74 -11.89 -0.21
CA ARG A 108 -5.84 -11.89 -1.16
C ARG A 108 -7.14 -11.43 -0.50
N ILE A 109 -7.44 -10.14 -0.64
CA ILE A 109 -8.68 -9.53 -0.13
C ILE A 109 -9.84 -9.81 -1.10
N PRO A 110 -10.99 -10.37 -0.69
CA PRO A 110 -12.15 -10.54 -1.57
C PRO A 110 -12.58 -9.24 -2.26
N ILE A 111 -13.04 -9.31 -3.51
CA ILE A 111 -13.31 -8.09 -4.32
C ILE A 111 -14.44 -7.24 -3.72
N ASP A 112 -15.46 -7.87 -3.14
CA ASP A 112 -16.57 -7.16 -2.48
C ASP A 112 -16.09 -6.45 -1.21
N ASP A 113 -15.26 -7.11 -0.40
CA ASP A 113 -14.65 -6.52 0.80
C ASP A 113 -13.71 -5.37 0.44
N LEU A 114 -12.96 -5.51 -0.65
CA LEU A 114 -12.10 -4.46 -1.18
C LEU A 114 -12.92 -3.24 -1.62
N ALA A 115 -14.04 -3.45 -2.31
CA ALA A 115 -14.95 -2.39 -2.73
C ALA A 115 -15.66 -1.72 -1.54
N LEU A 116 -15.96 -2.47 -0.48
CA LEU A 116 -16.50 -1.93 0.76
C LEU A 116 -15.47 -1.07 1.49
N ALA A 117 -14.25 -1.57 1.67
CA ALA A 117 -13.16 -0.84 2.33
C ALA A 117 -12.78 0.43 1.57
N PHE A 118 -12.74 0.39 0.24
CA PHE A 118 -12.52 1.59 -0.58
C PHE A 118 -13.62 2.64 -0.36
N ARG A 119 -14.89 2.22 -0.34
CA ARG A 119 -16.01 3.13 -0.04
C ARG A 119 -15.93 3.71 1.37
N ALA A 120 -15.56 2.91 2.36
CA ALA A 120 -15.36 3.37 3.73
C ALA A 120 -14.21 4.40 3.81
N TRP A 121 -13.08 4.12 3.16
CA TRP A 121 -11.95 5.06 3.09
C TRP A 121 -12.36 6.40 2.46
N ARG A 122 -13.17 6.39 1.39
CA ARG A 122 -13.63 7.64 0.74
C ARG A 122 -14.44 8.56 1.67
N LEU A 123 -15.09 8.01 2.69
CA LEU A 123 -15.80 8.82 3.70
C LEU A 123 -14.82 9.50 4.67
N HIS A 124 -13.65 8.92 4.87
CA HIS A 124 -12.63 9.38 5.82
C HIS A 124 -11.21 9.24 5.24
N PRO A 125 -10.86 9.99 4.17
CA PRO A 125 -9.61 9.78 3.44
C PRO A 125 -8.34 10.09 4.24
N ALA A 126 -8.48 10.87 5.33
CA ALA A 126 -7.40 11.11 6.28
C ALA A 126 -7.08 9.90 7.18
N SER A 127 -7.95 8.90 7.24
CA SER A 127 -7.79 7.73 8.11
C SER A 127 -7.24 6.52 7.36
N LEU A 128 -6.44 5.70 8.05
CA LEU A 128 -5.99 4.41 7.54
C LEU A 128 -7.14 3.40 7.62
N THR A 129 -7.57 2.86 6.47
CA THR A 129 -8.69 1.92 6.41
C THR A 129 -8.21 0.56 5.90
N GLY A 130 -8.31 -0.51 6.67
CA GLY A 130 -7.75 -1.80 6.26
C GLY A 130 -8.30 -3.00 7.02
N PHE A 131 -7.62 -4.14 6.84
CA PHE A 131 -8.12 -5.46 7.23
C PHE A 131 -7.37 -6.10 8.40
N PHE A 132 -6.23 -5.53 8.79
CA PHE A 132 -5.31 -6.14 9.76
C PHE A 132 -5.07 -5.18 10.93
N PRO A 133 -6.03 -5.05 11.86
CA PRO A 133 -5.91 -4.15 13.01
C PRO A 133 -4.96 -4.70 14.08
N ARG A 134 -4.27 -3.78 14.77
CA ARG A 134 -3.33 -4.03 15.87
C ARG A 134 -3.49 -2.96 16.95
N LYS A 135 -2.93 -3.24 18.12
CA LYS A 135 -3.03 -2.34 19.27
C LYS A 135 -1.68 -2.19 19.97
N HIS A 136 -1.39 -1.00 20.49
CA HIS A 136 -0.34 -0.83 21.48
C HIS A 136 -0.95 -0.64 22.88
N HIS A 137 -0.26 -1.09 23.91
CA HIS A 137 -0.70 -0.98 25.30
C HIS A 137 0.45 -0.56 26.19
N GLN A 138 0.24 0.46 27.02
CA GLN A 138 1.21 0.83 28.04
C GLN A 138 1.00 -0.03 29.28
N ARG A 139 2.02 -0.79 29.63
CA ARG A 139 2.06 -1.58 30.86
C ARG A 139 2.21 -0.65 32.07
N ALA A 140 1.89 -1.16 33.26
CA ALA A 140 1.96 -0.40 34.51
C ALA A 140 3.38 0.11 34.84
N ASN A 141 4.43 -0.51 34.30
CA ASN A 141 5.82 -0.07 34.44
C ASN A 141 6.23 1.03 33.44
N GLY A 142 5.30 1.50 32.59
CA GLY A 142 5.54 2.53 31.58
C GLY A 142 6.04 2.00 30.24
N GLU A 143 6.36 0.71 30.12
CA GLU A 143 6.78 0.09 28.86
C GLU A 143 5.60 -0.10 27.90
N TRP A 144 5.90 -0.06 26.60
CA TRP A 144 4.92 -0.27 25.55
C TRP A 144 4.96 -1.71 25.04
N GLU A 145 3.77 -2.29 24.88
CA GLU A 145 3.57 -3.62 24.34
C GLU A 145 2.77 -3.57 23.05
N TYR A 146 3.15 -4.41 22.08
CA TYR A 146 2.42 -4.60 20.83
C TYR A 146 1.49 -5.80 20.94
N LEU A 147 0.20 -5.60 20.65
CA LEU A 147 -0.85 -6.60 20.80
C LEU A 147 -1.41 -7.03 19.43
N LEU A 148 -1.39 -8.35 19.21
CA LEU A 148 -1.92 -8.99 18.02
C LEU A 148 -3.46 -9.10 18.02
N ASN A 149 -4.03 -9.38 19.19
CA ASN A 149 -5.48 -9.52 19.36
C ASN A 149 -6.09 -8.23 19.88
N VAL A 150 -7.05 -7.71 19.12
CA VAL A 150 -7.71 -6.41 19.36
C VAL A 150 -9.20 -6.54 19.69
N LYS A 151 -9.75 -7.77 19.68
CA LYS A 151 -11.21 -7.99 19.78
C LYS A 151 -11.83 -7.36 21.03
N ASP A 152 -11.12 -7.41 22.15
CA ASP A 152 -11.66 -6.97 23.45
C ASP A 152 -11.29 -5.52 23.80
N TYR A 153 -10.40 -4.88 23.04
CA TYR A 153 -9.76 -3.60 23.42
C TYR A 153 -9.79 -2.51 22.34
N GLY A 154 -10.44 -2.79 21.21
CA GLY A 154 -10.32 -1.97 20.00
C GLY A 154 -8.89 -1.98 19.44
N TYR A 155 -8.65 -1.16 18.42
CA TYR A 155 -7.36 -1.07 17.73
C TYR A 155 -6.94 0.39 17.54
N ASP A 156 -5.64 0.62 17.39
CA ASP A 156 -5.04 1.94 17.15
C ASP A 156 -3.95 1.92 16.08
N MET A 157 -3.73 0.75 15.46
CA MET A 157 -2.84 0.59 14.32
C MET A 157 -3.51 -0.26 13.26
N MET A 158 -3.23 0.06 11.99
CA MET A 158 -3.61 -0.73 10.83
C MET A 158 -2.36 -1.17 10.08
N LEU A 159 -2.20 -2.48 9.85
CA LEU A 159 -1.00 -2.97 9.16
C LEU A 159 -1.00 -2.61 7.68
N THR A 160 0.18 -2.25 7.19
CA THR A 160 0.51 -1.99 5.77
C THR A 160 0.33 -3.23 4.88
N LYS A 161 0.08 -4.40 5.49
CA LYS A 161 -0.25 -5.68 4.86
C LYS A 161 -1.51 -5.65 3.99
N GLY A 162 -2.43 -4.71 4.25
CA GLY A 162 -3.67 -4.56 3.49
C GLY A 162 -4.46 -3.36 3.98
N MET A 163 -4.10 -2.17 3.51
CA MET A 163 -4.75 -0.92 3.92
C MET A 163 -4.82 0.11 2.79
N PHE A 164 -5.89 0.90 2.81
CA PHE A 164 -6.03 2.12 2.03
C PHE A 164 -5.42 3.32 2.75
N ILE A 165 -4.71 4.12 1.99
CA ILE A 165 -4.10 5.38 2.39
C ILE A 165 -4.44 6.49 1.39
N ASP A 166 -4.29 7.73 1.83
CA ASP A 166 -4.19 8.87 0.92
C ASP A 166 -2.83 8.85 0.20
N ALA A 167 -2.84 9.05 -1.11
CA ALA A 167 -1.64 9.07 -1.93
C ALA A 167 -0.60 10.12 -1.48
N ASP A 168 -1.03 11.21 -0.83
CA ASP A 168 -0.11 12.19 -0.26
C ASP A 168 0.78 11.57 0.85
N MET A 169 0.30 10.54 1.55
CA MET A 169 1.07 9.88 2.62
C MET A 169 2.31 9.15 2.11
N LEU A 170 2.38 8.78 0.83
CA LEU A 170 3.59 8.25 0.20
C LEU A 170 4.74 9.26 0.30
N PHE A 171 4.46 10.52 -0.06
CA PHE A 171 5.45 11.59 0.03
C PHE A 171 5.79 11.94 1.48
N LEU A 172 4.79 11.99 2.35
CA LEU A 172 5.01 12.29 3.77
C LEU A 172 5.96 11.26 4.40
N TYR A 173 5.74 9.96 4.12
CA TYR A 173 6.58 8.90 4.65
C TYR A 173 7.99 8.95 4.07
N THR A 174 8.13 9.02 2.74
CA THR A 174 9.45 8.89 2.10
C THR A 174 10.29 10.17 2.23
N CYS A 175 9.66 11.34 2.23
CA CYS A 175 10.38 12.61 2.09
C CYS A 175 10.38 13.47 3.36
N LEU A 176 9.40 13.33 4.26
CA LEU A 176 9.31 14.16 5.46
C LEU A 176 9.62 13.42 6.75
N LEU A 177 9.47 12.08 6.77
CA LEU A 177 9.83 11.28 7.93
C LEU A 177 11.36 11.32 8.12
N PRO A 178 11.86 11.50 9.36
CA PRO A 178 13.30 11.53 9.63
C PRO A 178 14.01 10.26 9.15
N LEU A 179 15.17 10.43 8.52
CA LEU A 179 15.96 9.33 7.94
C LEU A 179 16.38 8.29 8.98
N GLU A 180 16.49 8.68 10.24
CA GLU A 180 16.79 7.78 11.37
C GLU A 180 15.71 6.71 11.55
N ILE A 181 14.46 7.04 11.22
CA ILE A 181 13.34 6.09 11.27
C ILE A 181 13.45 5.10 10.10
N HIS A 182 13.73 5.56 8.88
CA HIS A 182 13.96 4.66 7.74
C HIS A 182 15.14 3.73 8.01
N ALA A 183 16.23 4.24 8.58
CA ALA A 183 17.40 3.46 8.96
C ALA A 183 17.09 2.45 10.07
N TYR A 184 16.19 2.78 11.00
CA TYR A 184 15.71 1.82 12.00
C TYR A 184 14.94 0.68 11.32
N VAL A 185 14.00 1.01 10.44
CA VAL A 185 13.21 0.02 9.67
C VAL A 185 14.12 -0.90 8.87
N ASP A 186 15.13 -0.35 8.18
CA ASP A 186 16.08 -1.15 7.39
C ASP A 186 16.92 -2.08 8.28
N ARG A 187 17.41 -1.58 9.42
CA ARG A 187 18.21 -2.38 10.35
C ARG A 187 17.40 -3.51 10.98
N MET A 188 16.15 -3.24 11.36
CA MET A 188 15.28 -4.23 11.99
C MET A 188 14.57 -5.13 10.98
N ARG A 189 14.53 -4.72 9.71
CA ARG A 189 13.75 -5.33 8.63
C ARG A 189 12.29 -5.55 9.04
N ASN A 190 11.73 -4.57 9.75
CA ASN A 190 10.38 -4.61 10.32
C ASN A 190 9.94 -3.21 10.76
N CYS A 191 8.71 -3.10 11.27
CA CYS A 191 8.13 -1.93 11.94
C CYS A 191 7.89 -0.72 11.02
N GLU A 192 7.89 -0.91 9.70
CA GLU A 192 7.54 0.14 8.76
C GLU A 192 6.06 0.56 8.92
N ASP A 193 5.22 -0.41 9.29
CA ASP A 193 3.81 -0.24 9.64
C ASP A 193 3.60 0.63 10.88
N ILE A 194 4.34 0.38 11.96
CA ILE A 194 4.30 1.19 13.19
C ILE A 194 4.73 2.62 12.85
N ALA A 195 5.85 2.78 12.14
CA ALA A 195 6.33 4.10 11.72
C ALA A 195 5.26 4.85 10.89
N PHE A 196 4.60 4.16 9.96
CA PHE A 196 3.56 4.74 9.12
C PHE A 196 2.34 5.17 9.95
N ASN A 197 1.86 4.33 10.88
CA ASN A 197 0.73 4.66 11.74
C ASN A 197 1.02 5.86 12.64
N MET A 198 2.21 5.93 13.24
CA MET A 198 2.62 7.06 14.09
C MET A 198 2.70 8.36 13.30
N MET A 199 3.25 8.31 12.08
CA MET A 199 3.25 9.46 11.17
C MET A 199 1.82 9.89 10.81
N ALA A 200 0.98 8.95 10.39
CA ALA A 200 -0.39 9.26 9.97
C ALA A 200 -1.22 9.86 11.12
N SER A 201 -1.12 9.29 12.33
CA SER A 201 -1.84 9.80 13.50
C SER A 201 -1.32 11.18 13.93
N GLY A 202 0.01 11.37 13.97
CA GLY A 202 0.61 12.66 14.29
C GLY A 202 0.24 13.79 13.30
N LEU A 203 0.05 13.47 12.02
CA LEU A 203 -0.35 14.44 11.00
C LEU A 203 -1.84 14.78 11.02
N THR A 204 -2.68 13.79 11.33
CA THR A 204 -4.14 13.91 11.17
C THR A 204 -4.88 14.16 12.48
N GLY A 205 -4.22 13.90 13.62
CA GLY A 205 -4.82 13.95 14.95
C GLY A 205 -5.93 12.88 15.15
N ARG A 206 -5.86 11.80 14.38
CA ARG A 206 -6.85 10.71 14.37
C ARG A 206 -6.20 9.34 14.50
#